data_AF-A0A5A5RR83-F1
#
_entry.id   AF-A0A5A5RR83-F1
#
_cell.length_a   1.000
_cell.length_b   1.000
_cell.length_c   1.000
_cell.angle_alpha   90.00
_cell.angle_beta   90.00
_cell.angle_gamma   90.00
#
_symmetry.space_group_name_H-M   'P 1'
#
loop_
_entity.id
_entity.type
_entity.pdbx_description
1 polymer ?
#
loop_
_entity_poly.entity_id
_entity_poly.type
_entity_poly.pdbx_seq_one_letter_code
_entity_poly.pdbx_strand_id
1 'polypeptide(L)'
;MCICINCYFVDRCLTYHAVETQHQEPHLTETPDFEAKNPSINVNIRTKEDYIEMEWDVVGCESFLRETGKWSSLRPGEPVPT
;
A
#
# COMPACT_ATOMS: atom_id res chain seq x y z
N MET A 1 -1.99 -8.64 -2.31
CA MET A 1 -0.97 -8.43 -1.26
C MET A 1 0.16 -7.53 -1.72
N CYS A 2 0.06 -6.27 -1.30
CA CYS A 2 0.99 -5.19 -1.56
C CYS A 2 2.32 -5.40 -0.84
N ILE A 3 3.45 -5.36 -1.56
CA ILE A 3 4.79 -5.53 -0.98
C ILE A 3 5.13 -4.44 0.04
N CYS A 4 4.48 -3.26 -0.05
CA CYS A 4 4.75 -2.11 0.79
C CYS A 4 4.54 -2.38 2.27
N ILE A 5 3.67 -3.32 2.68
CA ILE A 5 3.46 -3.65 4.10
C ILE A 5 4.75 -4.11 4.82
N ASN A 6 5.73 -4.58 4.05
CA ASN A 6 7.05 -5.01 4.51
C ASN A 6 8.17 -4.08 4.01
N CYS A 7 7.85 -2.84 3.65
CA CYS A 7 8.83 -1.85 3.20
C CYS A 7 9.15 -0.85 4.32
N TYR A 8 10.43 -0.54 4.49
CA TYR A 8 10.90 0.50 5.41
C TYR A 8 10.21 1.85 5.19
N PHE A 9 9.89 2.20 3.93
CA PHE A 9 9.30 3.47 3.54
C PHE A 9 7.76 3.50 3.58
N VAL A 10 7.08 2.47 4.09
CA VAL A 10 5.62 2.33 4.00
C VAL A 10 4.84 3.53 4.57
N ASP A 11 5.34 4.16 5.63
CA ASP A 11 4.79 5.34 6.30
C ASP A 11 5.28 6.67 5.71
N ARG A 12 5.98 6.65 4.58
CA ARG A 12 6.55 7.84 3.95
C ARG A 12 6.38 7.88 2.43
N CYS A 13 6.01 6.75 1.83
CA CYS A 13 6.00 6.57 0.39
C CYS A 13 4.73 7.14 -0.25
N LEU A 14 4.90 8.06 -1.19
CA LEU A 14 3.82 8.65 -1.99
C LEU A 14 3.00 7.58 -2.74
N THR A 15 3.64 6.52 -3.22
CA THR A 15 2.95 5.43 -3.92
C THR A 15 2.05 4.63 -2.98
N TYR A 16 2.52 4.29 -1.77
CA TYR A 16 1.68 3.56 -0.84
C TYR A 16 0.53 4.43 -0.33
N HIS A 17 0.79 5.71 -0.07
CA HIS A 17 -0.26 6.69 0.24
C HIS A 17 -1.34 6.74 -0.84
N ALA A 18 -0.98 6.75 -2.12
CA ALA A 18 -1.97 6.72 -3.20
C ALA A 18 -2.80 5.41 -3.20
N VAL A 19 -2.20 4.27 -2.86
CA VAL A 19 -2.90 2.99 -2.73
C VAL A 19 -3.90 3.02 -1.57
N GLU A 20 -3.52 3.56 -0.41
CA GLU A 20 -4.44 3.77 0.73
C GLU A 20 -5.67 4.59 0.31
N THR A 21 -5.47 5.66 -0.48
CA THR A 21 -6.59 6.46 -1.02
C THR A 21 -7.51 5.61 -1.91
N GLN A 22 -6.97 4.74 -2.76
CA GLN A 22 -7.80 3.88 -3.61
C GLN A 22 -8.57 2.81 -2.82
N HIS A 23 -8.01 2.35 -1.71
CA HIS A 23 -8.67 1.44 -0.77
C HIS A 23 -9.64 2.14 0.20
N GLN A 24 -9.66 3.48 0.20
CA GLN A 24 -10.42 4.29 1.16
C GLN A 24 -10.03 4.01 2.63
N GLU A 25 -8.78 3.59 2.85
CA GLU A 25 -8.25 3.30 4.17
C GLU A 25 -7.58 4.54 4.79
N PRO A 26 -7.54 4.66 6.13
CA PRO A 26 -6.82 5.73 6.80
C PRO A 26 -5.34 5.71 6.45
N HIS A 27 -4.79 6.87 6.12
CA HIS A 27 -3.38 7.00 5.80
C HIS A 27 -2.47 6.69 7.00
N LEU A 28 -1.34 6.01 6.78
CA LEU A 28 -0.27 5.89 7.78
C LEU A 28 0.39 7.24 8.08
N THR A 29 0.45 8.13 7.09
CA THR A 29 0.98 9.49 7.19
C THR A 29 0.15 10.42 6.30
N GLU A 30 -0.15 11.63 6.76
CA GLU A 30 -0.84 12.64 5.94
C GLU A 30 0.13 13.39 5.00
N THR A 31 1.44 13.27 5.24
CA THR A 31 2.48 14.01 4.51
C THR A 31 3.63 13.09 4.13
N PRO A 32 3.40 12.15 3.19
CA PRO A 32 4.49 11.32 2.64
C PRO A 32 5.52 12.21 1.94
N ASP A 33 6.80 11.92 2.12
CA ASP A 33 7.92 12.71 1.60
C ASP A 33 8.91 11.87 0.78
N PHE A 34 8.54 10.63 0.44
CA PHE A 34 9.38 9.71 -0.31
C PHE A 34 8.73 9.30 -1.64
N GLU A 35 9.42 9.60 -2.74
CA GLU A 35 9.03 9.17 -4.09
C GLU A 35 9.66 7.80 -4.41
N ALA A 36 8.81 6.80 -4.69
CA ALA A 36 9.27 5.46 -5.03
C ALA A 36 9.84 5.41 -6.46
N LYS A 37 10.92 4.67 -6.64
CA LYS A 37 11.53 4.44 -7.95
C LYS A 37 10.89 3.23 -8.63
N ASN A 38 10.35 3.46 -9.83
CA ASN A 38 9.79 2.42 -10.70
C ASN A 38 8.81 1.45 -9.99
N PRO A 39 7.78 1.95 -9.27
CA PRO A 39 6.77 1.07 -8.67
C PRO A 39 5.96 0.37 -9.77
N SER A 40 5.69 -0.91 -9.58
CA SER A 40 4.80 -1.73 -10.40
C SER A 40 3.54 -2.02 -9.59
N ILE A 41 2.38 -1.64 -10.12
CA ILE A 41 1.08 -1.78 -9.46
C ILE A 41 0.22 -2.74 -10.27
N ASN A 42 -0.34 -3.74 -9.61
CA ASN A 42 -1.41 -4.56 -10.15
C ASN A 42 -2.76 -4.01 -9.70
N VAL A 43 -3.71 -3.98 -10.64
CA VAL A 43 -5.10 -3.62 -10.35
C VAL A 43 -5.98 -4.79 -10.76
N ASN A 44 -6.64 -5.42 -9.80
CA ASN A 44 -7.65 -6.43 -10.08
C ASN A 44 -9.02 -5.76 -10.10
N ILE A 45 -9.74 -5.87 -11.22
CA ILE A 45 -11.07 -5.28 -11.38
C ILE A 45 -12.08 -6.42 -11.49
N ARG A 46 -13.08 -6.43 -10.60
CA ARG A 46 -14.15 -7.43 -10.61
C ARG A 46 -15.48 -6.72 -10.68
N THR A 47 -16.21 -6.93 -11.76
CA THR A 47 -17.57 -6.42 -11.89
C THR A 47 -18.52 -7.32 -11.10
N LYS A 48 -19.31 -6.73 -10.22
CA LYS A 48 -20.47 -7.34 -9.54
C LYS A 48 -21.75 -6.72 -10.11
N GLU A 49 -22.90 -7.26 -9.73
CA GLU A 49 -24.20 -6.78 -10.23
C GLU A 49 -24.42 -5.28 -9.93
N ASP A 50 -24.13 -4.86 -8.69
CA ASP A 50 -24.43 -3.50 -8.22
C ASP A 50 -23.21 -2.58 -8.10
N TYR A 51 -21.98 -3.11 -8.24
CA TYR A 51 -20.76 -2.33 -8.04
C TYR A 51 -19.55 -2.92 -8.77
N ILE A 52 -18.48 -2.14 -8.86
CA ILE A 52 -17.17 -2.58 -9.35
C ILE A 52 -16.23 -2.64 -8.14
N GLU A 53 -15.68 -3.81 -7.90
CA GLU A 53 -14.63 -4.02 -6.90
C GLU A 53 -13.27 -3.80 -7.55
N MET A 54 -12.41 -3.02 -6.90
CA MET A 54 -11.04 -2.76 -7.36
C MET A 54 -10.05 -3.05 -6.23
N GLU A 55 -9.04 -3.85 -6.53
CA GLU A 55 -7.98 -4.22 -5.60
C GLU A 55 -6.65 -3.71 -6.17
N TRP A 56 -5.98 -2.83 -5.42
CA TRP A 56 -4.72 -2.19 -5.82
C TRP A 56 -3.56 -2.74 -5.00
N ASP A 57 -2.54 -3.27 -5.66
CA ASP A 57 -1.36 -3.82 -5.00
C ASP A 57 -0.09 -3.28 -5.65
N VAL A 58 0.83 -2.71 -4.85
CA VAL A 58 2.21 -2.57 -5.30
C VAL A 58 2.86 -3.96 -5.29
N VAL A 59 3.25 -4.47 -6.44
CA VAL A 59 3.84 -5.81 -6.59
C VAL A 59 5.35 -5.79 -6.86
N GLY A 60 5.92 -4.62 -7.18
CA GLY A 60 7.35 -4.41 -7.41
C GLY A 60 7.73 -2.95 -7.22
N CYS A 61 8.98 -2.69 -6.80
CA CYS A 61 9.51 -1.34 -6.66
C CYS A 61 11.05 -1.40 -6.51
N GLU A 62 11.79 -0.55 -7.23
CA GLU A 62 13.26 -0.48 -7.09
C GLU A 62 13.71 0.17 -5.79
N SER A 63 12.83 0.94 -5.14
CA SER A 63 13.06 1.50 -3.81
C SER A 63 12.69 0.55 -2.66
N PHE A 64 12.23 -0.67 -2.96
CA PHE A 64 11.81 -1.60 -1.92
C PHE A 64 12.97 -1.96 -0.99
N LEU A 65 12.81 -1.62 0.29
CA LEU A 65 13.75 -1.99 1.34
C LEU A 65 12.99 -2.80 2.38
N ARG A 66 13.33 -4.08 2.49
CA ARG A 66 12.59 -5.00 3.36
C ARG A 66 12.75 -4.63 4.84
N GLU A 67 11.63 -4.40 5.49
CA GLU A 67 11.49 -4.34 6.94
C GLU A 67 10.21 -5.08 7.32
N THR A 68 10.36 -6.35 7.71
CA THR A 68 9.20 -7.20 8.02
C THR A 68 8.52 -6.71 9.29
N GLY A 69 7.19 -6.54 9.22
CA GLY A 69 6.38 -6.06 10.34
C GLY A 69 6.37 -4.54 10.53
N LYS A 70 7.00 -3.77 9.65
CA LYS A 70 6.99 -2.30 9.70
C LYS A 70 5.56 -1.75 9.72
N TRP A 71 4.68 -2.20 8.81
CA TRP A 71 3.27 -1.77 8.82
C TRP A 71 2.57 -2.12 10.14
N SER A 72 2.70 -3.37 10.61
CA SER A 72 2.09 -3.80 11.87
C SER A 72 2.60 -3.04 13.10
N SER A 73 3.86 -2.58 13.07
CA SER A 73 4.42 -1.76 14.14
C SER A 73 3.80 -0.36 14.21
N LEU A 74 3.30 0.15 13.08
CA LEU A 74 2.64 1.45 12.97
C LEU A 74 1.14 1.36 13.33
N ARG A 75 0.53 0.19 13.13
CA ARG A 75 -0.89 -0.09 13.38
C ARG A 75 -1.04 -1.29 14.34
N PRO A 76 -0.62 -1.15 15.61
CA PRO A 76 -0.61 -2.27 16.54
C PRO A 76 -2.03 -2.78 16.82
N GLY A 77 -2.25 -4.07 16.57
CA GLY A 77 -3.53 -4.75 16.81
C GLY A 77 -4.51 -4.69 15.63
N GLU A 78 -4.19 -3.95 14.57
CA GLU A 78 -5.00 -3.93 13.35
C GLU A 78 -4.64 -5.12 12.42
N PRO A 79 -5.61 -5.64 11.65
CA PRO A 79 -5.33 -6.66 10.64
C PRO A 79 -4.42 -6.09 9.55
N VAL A 80 -3.42 -6.87 9.14
CA VAL A 80 -2.50 -6.46 8.07
C VAL A 80 -3.23 -6.53 6.73
N PRO A 81 -3.15 -5.49 5.87
CA PRO A 81 -3.75 -5.52 4.54
C PRO A 81 -3.24 -6.69 3.70
N THR A 82 -4.18 -7.41 3.07
CA THR A 82 -3.91 -8.58 2.21
C THR A 82 -4.19 -8.31 0.76
#